data_AF-A0A9W4UVT8-F1
#
_entry.id   AF-A0A9W4UVT8-F1
#
_cell.length_a   1.000
_cell.length_b   1.000
_cell.length_c   1.000
_cell.angle_alpha   90.00
_cell.angle_beta   90.00
_cell.angle_gamma   90.00
#
_symmetry.space_group_name_H-M   'P 1'
#
loop_
_entity.id
_entity.type
_entity.pdbx_description
1 polymer ?
#
loop_
_entity_poly.entity_id
_entity_poly.type
_entity_poly.pdbx_seq_one_letter_code
_entity_poly.pdbx_strand_id
1 'polypeptide(L)'
;MDGERIRDMIRGVVRRGRGMNIRQIEQLVYIKDMRSHSGPAGTIPYYLDRDGFTSGVVRRAVDEMADTGGLTRRNGLHTIGNGLRPRRGAAPRNLAGMRVSDLLLVAFSFHPLSKFIIPYKLGFMPRFKSYCNRLARTGTEKGVDDLLDSFDKALVEVPDEKDFAEFELLFNDFSRALHILLGNDPDHDDLMPGRLRLAVRAHEAIWDAFVAIDRLSRPCPYYKGHAREWTDDRGDKMAALRVRVGRFLDSVGDLDRPSRLMGEAEIKFLKEAASDDDLTKPVSAEKELEFARSLL
;
A
#
# COMPACT_ATOMS: atom_id res chain seq x y z
N MET A 1 16.78 -9.15 19.65
CA MET A 1 17.00 -9.28 18.18
C MET A 1 18.37 -8.77 17.87
N ASP A 2 19.38 -9.59 18.11
CA ASP A 2 20.77 -9.23 17.92
C ASP A 2 21.02 -8.97 16.44
N GLY A 3 21.79 -7.93 16.10
CA GLY A 3 22.20 -7.65 14.71
C GLY A 3 22.79 -8.88 13.99
N GLU A 4 23.30 -9.85 14.76
CA GLU A 4 23.68 -11.18 14.27
C GLU A 4 22.55 -11.94 13.58
N ARG A 5 21.30 -11.92 14.07
CA ARG A 5 20.16 -12.60 13.44
C ARG A 5 19.88 -12.03 12.05
N ILE A 6 19.92 -10.71 11.89
CA ILE A 6 19.72 -10.04 10.60
C ILE A 6 20.88 -10.34 9.66
N ARG A 7 22.13 -10.25 10.14
CA ARG A 7 23.32 -10.63 9.36
C ARG A 7 23.25 -12.10 8.92
N ASP A 8 22.75 -12.99 9.76
CA ASP A 8 22.54 -14.40 9.42
C ASP A 8 21.43 -14.63 8.39
N MET A 9 20.36 -13.82 8.43
CA MET A 9 19.37 -13.82 7.36
C MET A 9 19.98 -13.33 6.04
N ILE A 10 20.74 -12.24 6.05
CA ILE A 10 21.48 -11.70 4.90
C ILE A 10 22.39 -12.77 4.30
N ARG A 11 23.20 -13.45 5.13
CA ARG A 11 24.08 -14.57 4.71
C ARG A 11 23.33 -15.75 4.10
N GLY A 12 22.06 -15.94 4.48
CA GLY A 12 21.21 -17.00 3.93
C GLY A 12 20.43 -16.60 2.67
N VAL A 13 20.39 -15.31 2.30
CA VAL A 13 19.73 -14.85 1.06
C VAL A 13 20.75 -14.46 -0.01
N VAL A 14 21.87 -13.83 0.36
CA VAL A 14 22.96 -13.46 -0.56
C VAL A 14 23.77 -14.72 -0.92
N ARG A 15 24.23 -14.82 -2.17
CA ARG A 15 25.02 -15.96 -2.65
C ARG A 15 26.39 -15.53 -3.18
N ARG A 16 27.33 -16.48 -3.21
CA ARG A 16 28.63 -16.29 -3.87
C ARG A 16 28.44 -16.30 -5.39
N GLY A 17 29.07 -15.36 -6.10
CA GLY A 17 29.04 -15.29 -7.57
C GLY A 17 27.74 -14.74 -8.20
N ARG A 18 26.68 -14.48 -7.42
CA ARG A 18 25.44 -13.86 -7.91
C ARG A 18 25.15 -12.58 -7.14
N GLY A 19 25.38 -11.44 -7.79
CA GLY A 19 25.12 -10.12 -7.23
C GLY A 19 23.64 -9.88 -6.97
N MET A 20 23.32 -9.30 -5.81
CA MET A 20 21.97 -8.85 -5.46
C MET A 20 21.99 -7.38 -5.09
N ASN A 21 21.04 -6.61 -5.59
CA ASN A 21 20.90 -5.23 -5.15
C ASN A 21 20.31 -5.19 -3.73
N ILE A 22 20.44 -4.05 -3.06
CA ILE A 22 19.99 -3.90 -1.67
C ILE A 22 18.49 -4.18 -1.51
N ARG A 23 17.65 -3.75 -2.47
CA ARG A 23 16.19 -3.96 -2.41
C ARG A 23 15.83 -5.44 -2.44
N GLN A 24 16.51 -6.23 -3.27
CA GLN A 24 16.32 -7.69 -3.32
C GLN A 24 16.72 -8.34 -1.99
N ILE A 25 17.79 -7.86 -1.35
CA ILE A 25 18.21 -8.35 -0.04
C ILE A 25 17.15 -8.02 1.01
N GLU A 26 16.66 -6.77 1.06
CA GLU A 26 15.64 -6.34 2.01
C GLU A 26 14.35 -7.19 1.89
N GLN A 27 13.86 -7.41 0.66
CA GLN A 27 12.68 -8.23 0.37
C GLN A 27 12.86 -9.70 0.75
N LEU A 28 14.02 -10.29 0.46
CA LEU A 28 14.28 -11.70 0.78
C LEU A 28 14.50 -11.93 2.26
N VAL A 29 15.15 -10.99 2.96
CA VAL A 29 15.26 -11.03 4.43
C VAL A 29 13.86 -10.89 5.04
N TYR A 30 12.99 -10.03 4.49
CA TYR A 30 11.59 -9.89 4.93
C TYR A 30 10.81 -11.20 4.78
N ILE A 31 10.81 -11.80 3.58
CA ILE A 31 10.14 -13.08 3.32
C ILE A 31 10.67 -14.18 4.24
N LYS A 32 11.99 -14.22 4.44
CA LYS A 32 12.63 -15.21 5.30
C LYS A 32 12.23 -15.04 6.77
N ASP A 33 12.17 -13.80 7.25
CA ASP A 33 11.79 -13.49 8.62
C ASP A 33 10.31 -13.82 8.88
N MET A 34 9.41 -13.42 7.99
CA MET A 34 7.97 -13.75 8.06
C MET A 34 7.70 -15.24 8.09
N ARG A 35 8.44 -16.04 7.30
CA ARG A 35 8.29 -17.51 7.28
C ARG A 35 8.87 -18.21 8.51
N SER A 36 9.83 -17.57 9.17
CA SER A 36 10.49 -18.13 10.36
C SER A 36 9.75 -17.82 11.66
N HIS A 37 8.83 -16.86 11.66
CA HIS A 37 7.99 -16.52 12.81
C HIS A 37 6.65 -17.26 12.73
N SER A 38 6.46 -18.22 13.63
CA SER A 38 5.18 -18.88 13.92
C SER A 38 4.46 -18.31 15.16
N GLY A 39 4.94 -17.17 15.69
CA GLY A 39 4.36 -16.47 16.85
C GLY A 39 3.59 -15.20 16.46
N PRO A 40 2.85 -14.57 17.41
CA PRO A 40 2.04 -13.38 17.14
C PRO A 40 2.90 -12.25 16.52
N ALA A 41 2.30 -11.51 15.59
CA ALA A 41 2.91 -10.63 14.57
C ALA A 41 3.85 -9.48 15.05
N GLY A 42 4.28 -9.45 16.32
CA GLY A 42 4.86 -8.29 17.00
C GLY A 42 6.38 -8.18 17.06
N THR A 43 7.16 -8.84 16.19
CA THR A 43 8.64 -8.74 16.24
C THR A 43 9.31 -8.44 14.91
N ILE A 44 8.56 -8.02 13.90
CA ILE A 44 9.09 -7.83 12.56
C ILE A 44 9.90 -6.51 12.53
N PRO A 45 11.21 -6.51 12.19
CA PRO A 45 12.03 -5.31 12.07
C PRO A 45 11.76 -4.52 10.77
N TYR A 46 10.55 -4.62 10.23
CA TYR A 46 10.18 -4.05 8.93
C TYR A 46 8.98 -3.15 9.10
N TYR A 47 9.18 -1.88 8.78
CA TYR A 47 8.12 -0.91 8.69
C TYR A 47 8.06 -0.39 7.27
N LEU A 48 6.86 -0.40 6.71
CA LEU A 48 6.57 -0.02 5.34
C LEU A 48 6.89 1.47 5.03
N ASP A 49 7.09 2.27 6.07
CA ASP A 49 6.77 3.69 6.09
C ASP A 49 7.92 4.67 5.77
N ARG A 50 8.94 4.24 5.02
CA ARG A 50 9.86 5.20 4.38
C ARG A 50 10.27 4.83 2.96
N ASP A 51 10.48 3.55 2.63
CA ASP A 51 10.81 3.15 1.25
C ASP A 51 10.14 1.85 0.73
N GLY A 52 9.06 1.38 1.36
CA GLY A 52 8.43 0.08 1.06
C GLY A 52 9.01 -1.04 1.92
N PHE A 53 9.29 -2.22 1.35
CA PHE A 53 9.97 -3.36 2.05
C PHE A 53 11.44 -3.08 2.34
N THR A 54 11.74 -1.89 2.80
CA THR A 54 13.07 -1.38 2.99
C THR A 54 13.32 -1.20 4.46
N SER A 55 14.47 -1.64 4.92
CA SER A 55 14.80 -1.63 6.33
C SER A 55 16.13 -0.97 6.52
N GLY A 56 16.13 0.20 7.17
CA GLY A 56 17.36 0.87 7.56
C GLY A 56 18.25 0.00 8.47
N VAL A 57 17.69 -1.00 9.14
CA VAL A 57 18.46 -1.98 9.91
C VAL A 57 19.14 -2.98 8.97
N VAL A 58 18.43 -3.49 7.96
CA VAL A 58 19.03 -4.37 6.94
C VAL A 58 20.08 -3.63 6.12
N ARG A 59 19.84 -2.37 5.72
CA ARG A 59 20.82 -1.55 5.01
C ARG A 59 22.09 -1.36 5.82
N ARG A 60 21.96 -0.89 7.07
CA ARG A 60 23.10 -0.78 8.00
C ARG A 60 23.84 -2.10 8.16
N ALA A 61 23.13 -3.21 8.33
CA ALA A 61 23.76 -4.52 8.45
C ALA A 61 24.46 -4.96 7.14
N VAL A 62 23.90 -4.65 5.97
CA VAL A 62 24.55 -4.92 4.67
C VAL A 62 25.81 -4.05 4.51
N ASP A 63 25.73 -2.78 4.86
CA ASP A 63 26.85 -1.84 4.79
C ASP A 63 27.98 -2.27 5.75
N GLU A 64 27.66 -2.55 7.03
CA GLU A 64 28.62 -3.09 8.01
C GLU A 64 29.26 -4.40 7.55
N MET A 65 28.46 -5.30 6.95
CA MET A 65 28.99 -6.55 6.39
C MET A 65 29.87 -6.30 5.16
N ALA A 66 29.64 -5.24 4.39
CA ALA A 66 30.50 -4.86 3.27
C ALA A 66 31.81 -4.24 3.77
N ASP A 67 31.74 -3.35 4.76
CA ASP A 67 32.90 -2.66 5.36
C ASP A 67 33.85 -3.63 6.06
N THR A 68 33.31 -4.68 6.69
CA THR A 68 34.09 -5.75 7.33
C THR A 68 34.56 -6.85 6.35
N GLY A 69 34.34 -6.68 5.03
CA GLY A 69 34.77 -7.61 3.99
C GLY A 69 33.93 -8.89 3.87
N GLY A 70 32.82 -8.98 4.62
CA GLY A 70 31.93 -10.14 4.58
C GLY A 70 31.01 -10.18 3.36
N LEU A 71 30.70 -9.01 2.80
CA LEU A 71 30.10 -8.84 1.48
C LEU A 71 31.06 -8.07 0.58
N THR A 72 31.05 -8.38 -0.70
CA THR A 72 31.75 -7.59 -1.73
C THR A 72 30.73 -6.80 -2.54
N ARG A 73 30.96 -5.49 -2.69
CA ARG A 73 30.12 -4.58 -3.46
C ARG A 73 30.73 -4.31 -4.84
N ARG A 74 30.00 -4.57 -5.92
CA ARG A 74 30.41 -4.25 -7.31
C ARG A 74 29.20 -3.77 -8.10
N ASN A 75 29.29 -2.59 -8.72
CA ASN A 75 28.23 -1.99 -9.53
C ASN A 75 26.85 -1.95 -8.85
N GLY A 76 26.80 -1.63 -7.55
CA GLY A 76 25.55 -1.61 -6.76
C GLY A 76 24.99 -2.98 -6.39
N LEU A 77 25.70 -4.07 -6.69
CA LEU A 77 25.34 -5.43 -6.32
C LEU A 77 26.24 -5.93 -5.18
N HIS A 78 25.67 -6.71 -4.27
CA HIS A 78 26.35 -7.33 -3.15
C HIS A 78 26.45 -8.85 -3.38
N THR A 79 27.61 -9.42 -3.11
CA THR A 79 27.85 -10.88 -3.08
C THR A 79 28.58 -11.29 -1.81
N ILE A 80 28.54 -12.57 -1.45
CA ILE A 80 29.35 -13.08 -0.34
C ILE A 80 30.84 -12.92 -0.64
N GLY A 81 31.58 -12.29 0.28
CA GLY A 81 33.02 -12.06 0.19
C GLY A 81 33.87 -13.33 0.41
N ASN A 82 35.16 -13.24 0.07
CA ASN A 82 36.11 -14.34 0.22
C ASN A 82 36.48 -14.51 1.70
N GLY A 83 35.73 -15.35 2.43
CA GLY A 83 35.94 -15.63 3.85
C GLY A 83 34.67 -16.03 4.60
N LEU A 84 33.52 -15.65 4.06
CA LEU A 84 32.22 -16.04 4.57
C LEU A 84 31.66 -17.24 3.82
N ARG A 85 31.21 -18.27 4.54
CA ARG A 85 30.49 -19.41 3.95
C ARG A 85 29.00 -19.07 3.90
N PRO A 86 28.33 -19.29 2.75
CA PRO A 86 26.87 -19.23 2.71
C PRO A 86 26.30 -20.25 3.71
N ARG A 87 25.33 -19.85 4.53
CA ARG A 87 24.67 -20.78 5.46
C ARG A 87 23.82 -21.77 4.64
N ARG A 88 23.98 -23.09 4.84
CA ARG A 88 23.08 -24.10 4.25
C ARG A 88 21.68 -23.92 4.83
N GLY A 89 20.66 -23.99 3.98
CA GLY A 89 19.29 -23.54 4.27
C GLY A 89 18.89 -22.26 3.53
N ALA A 90 19.51 -22.03 2.36
CA ALA A 90 19.26 -20.87 1.51
C ALA A 90 17.76 -20.62 1.33
N ALA A 91 17.37 -19.34 1.29
CA ALA A 91 16.05 -18.93 0.80
C ALA A 91 15.68 -19.79 -0.41
N PRO A 92 14.43 -20.29 -0.46
CA PRO A 92 14.08 -21.41 -1.32
C PRO A 92 14.56 -21.11 -2.74
N ARG A 93 15.15 -22.14 -3.37
CA ARG A 93 15.94 -22.02 -4.61
C ARG A 93 15.20 -21.24 -5.73
N ASN A 94 13.88 -21.12 -5.63
CA ASN A 94 12.98 -20.41 -6.53
C ASN A 94 12.96 -18.86 -6.40
N LEU A 95 13.32 -18.25 -5.27
CA LEU A 95 13.16 -16.79 -5.09
C LEU A 95 14.37 -15.97 -5.59
N ALA A 96 15.57 -16.52 -5.57
CA ALA A 96 16.81 -15.76 -5.86
C ALA A 96 16.94 -15.28 -7.31
N GLY A 97 16.03 -15.70 -8.22
CA GLY A 97 15.99 -15.27 -9.62
C GLY A 97 14.69 -14.65 -10.09
N MET A 98 13.78 -14.35 -9.17
CA MET A 98 12.54 -13.65 -9.47
C MET A 98 12.79 -12.17 -9.81
N ARG A 99 11.89 -11.59 -10.61
CA ARG A 99 11.88 -10.13 -10.83
C ARG A 99 11.48 -9.45 -9.53
N VAL A 100 11.88 -8.19 -9.36
CA VAL A 100 11.54 -7.40 -8.15
C VAL A 100 10.02 -7.32 -7.95
N SER A 101 9.24 -7.25 -9.03
CA SER A 101 7.77 -7.29 -8.99
C SER A 101 7.22 -8.58 -8.37
N ASP A 102 7.77 -9.72 -8.75
CA ASP A 102 7.31 -11.03 -8.28
C ASP A 102 7.71 -11.22 -6.81
N LEU A 103 8.91 -10.74 -6.44
CA LEU A 103 9.34 -10.70 -5.05
C LEU A 103 8.46 -9.79 -4.19
N LEU A 104 7.99 -8.65 -4.71
CA LEU A 104 7.03 -7.79 -4.02
C LEU A 104 5.69 -8.49 -3.79
N LEU A 105 5.17 -9.19 -4.80
CA LEU A 105 3.93 -9.94 -4.67
C LEU A 105 4.06 -11.03 -3.59
N VAL A 106 5.13 -11.83 -3.67
CA VAL A 106 5.43 -12.87 -2.67
C VAL A 106 5.59 -12.25 -1.29
N ALA A 107 6.32 -11.14 -1.16
CA ALA A 107 6.49 -10.45 0.12
C ALA A 107 5.14 -9.98 0.68
N PHE A 108 4.29 -9.33 -0.13
CA PHE A 108 2.98 -8.89 0.33
C PHE A 108 2.08 -10.06 0.68
N SER A 109 2.16 -11.22 0.02
CA SER A 109 1.37 -12.40 0.41
C SER A 109 1.69 -12.93 1.81
N PHE A 110 2.87 -12.65 2.34
CA PHE A 110 3.21 -12.97 3.73
C PHE A 110 2.95 -11.81 4.69
N HIS A 111 2.59 -10.62 4.22
CA HIS A 111 2.28 -9.50 5.11
C HIS A 111 0.94 -9.74 5.82
N PRO A 112 0.81 -9.45 7.13
CA PRO A 112 -0.48 -9.67 7.80
C PRO A 112 -1.61 -8.75 7.32
N LEU A 113 -1.29 -7.63 6.66
CA LEU A 113 -2.25 -6.80 5.89
C LEU A 113 -2.21 -7.06 4.37
N SER A 114 -1.80 -8.25 3.96
CA SER A 114 -1.77 -8.67 2.54
C SER A 114 -3.09 -8.42 1.83
N LYS A 115 -4.18 -8.62 2.57
CA LYS A 115 -5.57 -8.40 2.18
C LYS A 115 -5.82 -7.02 1.61
N PHE A 116 -5.38 -5.93 2.23
CA PHE A 116 -5.50 -4.59 1.65
C PHE A 116 -4.41 -4.32 0.61
N ILE A 117 -3.16 -4.67 0.96
CA ILE A 117 -2.00 -4.18 0.22
C ILE A 117 -1.93 -4.80 -1.18
N ILE A 118 -2.26 -6.08 -1.35
CA ILE A 118 -2.23 -6.72 -2.67
C ILE A 118 -3.26 -6.09 -3.62
N PRO A 119 -4.57 -6.09 -3.32
CA PRO A 119 -5.57 -5.52 -4.22
C PRO A 119 -5.38 -4.01 -4.38
N TYR A 120 -5.06 -3.27 -3.32
CA TYR A 120 -4.86 -1.83 -3.44
C TYR A 120 -3.53 -1.48 -4.12
N LYS A 121 -2.38 -1.78 -3.48
CA LYS A 121 -1.04 -1.33 -3.88
C LYS A 121 -0.56 -1.95 -5.18
N LEU A 122 -0.75 -3.27 -5.32
CA LEU A 122 -0.26 -4.01 -6.49
C LEU A 122 -1.31 -4.15 -7.60
N GLY A 123 -2.60 -4.18 -7.24
CA GLY A 123 -3.71 -4.31 -8.19
C GLY A 123 -4.18 -2.96 -8.73
N PHE A 124 -4.90 -2.21 -7.91
CA PHE A 124 -5.59 -0.99 -8.29
C PHE A 124 -4.63 0.15 -8.64
N MET A 125 -3.66 0.51 -7.77
CA MET A 125 -2.82 1.72 -7.98
C MET A 125 -2.15 1.77 -9.36
N PRO A 126 -1.47 0.71 -9.84
CA PRO A 126 -0.77 0.77 -11.12
C PRO A 126 -1.74 0.91 -12.28
N ARG A 127 -2.91 0.25 -12.21
CA ARG A 127 -3.97 0.35 -13.22
C ARG A 127 -4.57 1.75 -13.25
N PHE A 128 -4.89 2.30 -12.08
CA PHE A 128 -5.43 3.65 -11.94
C PHE A 128 -4.48 4.72 -12.48
N LYS A 129 -3.19 4.69 -12.08
CA LYS A 129 -2.19 5.62 -12.60
C LYS A 129 -2.03 5.50 -14.12
N SER A 130 -2.06 4.27 -14.64
CA SER A 130 -1.99 4.04 -16.08
C SER A 130 -3.21 4.59 -16.81
N TYR A 131 -4.41 4.43 -16.23
CA TYR A 131 -5.66 4.98 -16.73
C TYR A 131 -5.61 6.51 -16.78
N CYS A 132 -5.30 7.18 -15.66
CA CYS A 132 -5.21 8.65 -15.63
C CYS A 132 -4.19 9.20 -16.64
N ASN A 133 -3.04 8.54 -16.80
CA ASN A 133 -2.00 8.97 -17.74
C ASN A 133 -2.42 8.81 -19.21
N ARG A 134 -3.22 7.80 -19.53
CA ARG A 134 -3.71 7.54 -20.88
C ARG A 134 -4.89 8.46 -21.19
N LEU A 135 -5.87 8.55 -20.30
CA LEU A 135 -7.00 9.47 -20.41
C LEU A 135 -6.55 10.93 -20.61
N ALA A 136 -5.56 11.39 -19.85
CA ALA A 136 -4.98 12.73 -20.01
C ALA A 136 -4.27 12.96 -21.36
N ARG A 137 -3.98 11.90 -22.13
CA ARG A 137 -3.32 11.96 -23.44
C ARG A 137 -4.30 11.74 -24.61
N THR A 138 -5.31 10.90 -24.44
CA THR A 138 -6.18 10.43 -25.54
C THR A 138 -7.63 10.92 -25.45
N GLY A 139 -8.07 11.50 -24.33
CA GLY A 139 -9.45 11.96 -24.11
C GLY A 139 -10.44 10.83 -23.84
N THR A 140 -10.24 9.67 -24.47
CA THR A 140 -11.12 8.49 -24.34
C THR A 140 -10.38 7.27 -23.82
N GLU A 141 -11.04 6.49 -22.96
CA GLU A 141 -10.51 5.23 -22.48
C GLU A 141 -11.59 4.19 -22.12
N LYS A 142 -11.35 2.92 -22.47
CA LYS A 142 -12.20 1.78 -22.10
C LYS A 142 -11.69 1.09 -20.83
N GLY A 143 -12.56 0.41 -20.11
CA GLY A 143 -12.21 -0.41 -18.94
C GLY A 143 -12.27 0.33 -17.60
N VAL A 144 -13.13 1.36 -17.52
CA VAL A 144 -13.49 2.03 -16.25
C VAL A 144 -14.14 1.03 -15.29
N ASP A 145 -15.04 0.17 -15.79
CA ASP A 145 -15.73 -0.83 -14.97
C ASP A 145 -14.74 -1.80 -14.32
N ASP A 146 -13.81 -2.36 -15.10
CA ASP A 146 -12.77 -3.26 -14.56
C ASP A 146 -11.83 -2.57 -13.56
N LEU A 147 -11.72 -1.24 -13.62
CA LEU A 147 -10.91 -0.42 -12.73
C LEU A 147 -11.67 -0.16 -11.42
N LEU A 148 -12.95 0.21 -11.49
CA LEU A 148 -13.86 0.35 -10.36
C LEU A 148 -14.00 -0.99 -9.61
N ASP A 149 -14.22 -2.10 -10.32
CA ASP A 149 -14.25 -3.45 -9.73
C ASP A 149 -12.99 -3.79 -8.94
N SER A 150 -11.82 -3.31 -9.40
CA SER A 150 -10.56 -3.56 -8.70
C SER A 150 -10.36 -2.64 -7.50
N PHE A 151 -10.95 -1.45 -7.54
CA PHE A 151 -10.98 -0.51 -6.44
C PHE A 151 -11.91 -1.00 -5.33
N ASP A 152 -13.10 -1.45 -5.71
CA ASP A 152 -14.11 -2.05 -4.85
C ASP A 152 -13.56 -3.23 -4.05
N LYS A 153 -12.84 -4.13 -4.72
CA LYS A 153 -12.13 -5.23 -4.06
C LYS A 153 -11.10 -4.74 -3.06
N ALA A 154 -10.44 -3.61 -3.32
CA ALA A 154 -9.48 -3.04 -2.39
C ALA A 154 -10.15 -2.35 -1.20
N LEU A 155 -11.33 -1.76 -1.42
CA LEU A 155 -12.13 -1.08 -0.38
C LEU A 155 -12.61 -2.06 0.70
N VAL A 156 -13.07 -3.24 0.31
CA VAL A 156 -13.52 -4.29 1.24
C VAL A 156 -12.41 -4.78 2.16
N GLU A 157 -11.17 -4.66 1.72
CA GLU A 157 -10.04 -5.24 2.43
C GLU A 157 -9.35 -4.24 3.37
N VAL A 158 -9.94 -3.05 3.55
CA VAL A 158 -9.47 -2.08 4.54
C VAL A 158 -9.59 -2.71 5.95
N PRO A 159 -8.55 -2.63 6.79
CA PRO A 159 -8.60 -3.25 8.10
C PRO A 159 -9.60 -2.58 9.05
N ASP A 160 -10.63 -3.32 9.49
CA ASP A 160 -11.59 -2.94 10.54
C ASP A 160 -10.93 -3.02 11.93
N GLU A 161 -9.96 -2.14 12.16
CA GLU A 161 -9.23 -1.99 13.40
C GLU A 161 -9.35 -0.54 13.88
N LYS A 162 -9.48 -0.33 15.20
CA LYS A 162 -9.66 1.02 15.79
C LYS A 162 -8.59 2.03 15.36
N ASP A 163 -7.37 1.57 15.11
CA ASP A 163 -6.25 2.42 14.68
C ASP A 163 -6.43 2.97 13.26
N PHE A 164 -7.28 2.33 12.44
CA PHE A 164 -7.60 2.68 11.06
C PHE A 164 -8.92 3.43 10.88
N ALA A 165 -9.75 3.60 11.92
CA ALA A 165 -11.08 4.22 11.79
C ALA A 165 -11.07 5.63 11.14
N GLU A 166 -10.09 6.49 11.48
CA GLU A 166 -9.96 7.80 10.82
C GLU A 166 -9.54 7.67 9.34
N PHE A 167 -8.69 6.68 9.05
CA PHE A 167 -8.25 6.40 7.69
C PHE A 167 -9.40 5.87 6.83
N GLU A 168 -10.23 4.99 7.37
CA GLU A 168 -11.44 4.48 6.71
C GLU A 168 -12.35 5.63 6.26
N LEU A 169 -12.65 6.57 7.15
CA LEU A 169 -13.48 7.74 6.80
C LEU A 169 -12.92 8.53 5.62
N LEU A 170 -11.62 8.85 5.66
CA LEU A 170 -10.96 9.59 4.57
C LEU A 170 -10.86 8.77 3.28
N PHE A 171 -10.73 7.46 3.40
CA PHE A 171 -10.66 6.56 2.25
C PHE A 171 -12.03 6.39 1.59
N ASN A 172 -13.11 6.38 2.36
CA ASN A 172 -14.49 6.39 1.85
C ASN A 172 -14.82 7.72 1.15
N ASP A 173 -14.41 8.86 1.71
CA ASP A 173 -14.53 10.16 1.03
C ASP A 173 -13.82 10.16 -0.33
N PHE A 174 -12.62 9.58 -0.38
CA PHE A 174 -11.89 9.38 -1.64
C PHE A 174 -12.63 8.44 -2.58
N SER A 175 -13.14 7.31 -2.07
CA SER A 175 -13.90 6.32 -2.83
C SER A 175 -15.08 6.97 -3.54
N ARG A 176 -15.88 7.75 -2.80
CA ARG A 176 -17.02 8.48 -3.33
C ARG A 176 -16.60 9.48 -4.40
N ALA A 177 -15.57 10.29 -4.14
CA ALA A 177 -15.07 11.26 -5.11
C ALA A 177 -14.56 10.59 -6.40
N LEU A 178 -13.93 9.42 -6.26
CA LEU A 178 -13.43 8.63 -7.38
C LEU A 178 -14.57 8.08 -8.24
N HIS A 179 -15.62 7.53 -7.62
CA HIS A 179 -16.81 7.06 -8.33
C HIS A 179 -17.51 8.20 -9.09
N ILE A 180 -17.63 9.38 -8.48
CA ILE A 180 -18.15 10.56 -9.18
C ILE A 180 -17.28 10.90 -10.39
N LEU A 181 -15.96 10.98 -10.20
CA LEU A 181 -15.03 11.32 -11.28
C LEU A 181 -15.13 10.34 -12.46
N LEU A 182 -15.11 9.03 -12.15
CA LEU A 182 -15.05 7.98 -13.16
C LEU A 182 -16.41 7.67 -13.81
N GLY A 183 -17.52 8.01 -13.15
CA GLY A 183 -18.87 7.89 -13.69
C GLY A 183 -19.30 9.04 -14.60
N ASN A 184 -18.48 10.09 -14.75
CA ASN A 184 -18.76 11.22 -15.63
C ASN A 184 -17.95 11.13 -16.93
N ASP A 185 -18.50 11.65 -18.02
CA ASP A 185 -17.86 11.65 -19.34
C ASP A 185 -16.65 12.62 -19.36
N PRO A 186 -15.42 12.13 -19.54
CA PRO A 186 -14.23 12.96 -19.55
C PRO A 186 -14.12 13.89 -20.78
N ASP A 187 -14.82 13.61 -21.88
CA ASP A 187 -14.73 14.41 -23.12
C ASP A 187 -15.49 15.75 -23.02
N HIS A 188 -16.34 15.91 -22.02
CA HIS A 188 -17.19 17.09 -21.82
C HIS A 188 -16.80 17.94 -20.60
N ASP A 189 -15.64 17.67 -19.99
CA ASP A 189 -15.13 18.38 -18.83
C ASP A 189 -13.69 18.87 -19.03
N ASP A 190 -13.54 20.17 -19.34
CA ASP A 190 -12.24 20.83 -19.50
C ASP A 190 -11.36 20.77 -18.22
N LEU A 191 -11.96 20.54 -17.05
CA LEU A 191 -11.26 20.44 -15.76
C LEU A 191 -10.78 19.00 -15.47
N MET A 192 -11.18 18.02 -16.27
CA MET A 192 -10.90 16.60 -16.07
C MET A 192 -9.40 16.28 -15.87
N PRO A 193 -8.45 16.84 -16.66
CA PRO A 193 -7.03 16.60 -16.40
C PRO A 193 -6.56 17.10 -15.03
N GLY A 194 -7.15 18.20 -14.53
CA GLY A 194 -6.90 18.72 -13.19
C GLY A 194 -7.42 17.78 -12.11
N ARG A 195 -8.65 17.28 -12.26
CA ARG A 195 -9.30 16.35 -11.35
C ARG A 195 -8.58 15.01 -11.26
N LEU A 196 -8.17 14.44 -12.39
CA LEU A 196 -7.36 13.21 -12.43
C LEU A 196 -6.02 13.39 -11.70
N ARG A 197 -5.36 14.55 -11.83
CA ARG A 197 -4.13 14.84 -11.07
C ARG A 197 -4.39 14.92 -9.56
N LEU A 198 -5.51 15.49 -9.14
CA LEU A 198 -5.90 15.53 -7.73
C LEU A 198 -6.19 14.13 -7.20
N ALA A 199 -6.92 13.31 -7.97
CA ALA A 199 -7.19 11.92 -7.63
C ALA A 199 -5.90 11.10 -7.44
N VAL A 200 -4.93 11.22 -8.37
CA VAL A 200 -3.61 10.56 -8.25
C VAL A 200 -2.84 11.03 -7.01
N ARG A 201 -2.90 12.31 -6.66
CA ARG A 201 -2.23 12.84 -5.45
C ARG A 201 -2.90 12.39 -4.16
N ALA A 202 -4.22 12.35 -4.11
CA ALA A 202 -4.97 11.83 -2.96
C ALA A 202 -4.66 10.34 -2.75
N HIS A 203 -4.66 9.58 -3.84
CA HIS A 203 -4.28 8.17 -3.87
C HIS A 203 -2.86 7.90 -3.34
N GLU A 204 -1.87 8.73 -3.68
CA GLU A 204 -0.52 8.62 -3.11
C GLU A 204 -0.51 8.86 -1.60
N ALA A 205 -1.31 9.80 -1.10
CA ALA A 205 -1.41 10.05 0.34
C ALA A 205 -2.16 8.94 1.09
N ILE A 206 -3.10 8.25 0.45
CA ILE A 206 -3.77 7.08 1.05
C ILE A 206 -2.73 6.01 1.37
N TRP A 207 -1.85 5.71 0.41
CA TRP A 207 -0.78 4.74 0.63
C TRP A 207 0.14 5.17 1.78
N ASP A 208 0.60 6.43 1.77
CA ASP A 208 1.51 6.94 2.81
C ASP A 208 0.85 6.91 4.20
N ALA A 209 -0.43 7.29 4.32
CA ALA A 209 -1.16 7.28 5.57
C ALA A 209 -1.41 5.86 6.11
N PHE A 210 -1.86 4.95 5.25
CA PHE A 210 -2.06 3.53 5.61
C PHE A 210 -0.79 2.93 6.21
N VAL A 211 0.33 3.19 5.54
CA VAL A 211 1.63 2.68 5.89
C VAL A 211 2.14 3.27 7.22
N ALA A 212 1.86 4.55 7.50
CA ALA A 212 2.17 5.18 8.79
C ALA A 212 1.33 4.66 9.96
N ILE A 213 0.06 4.29 9.71
CA ILE A 213 -0.79 3.64 10.71
C ILE A 213 -0.29 2.23 11.01
N ASP A 214 -0.06 1.41 9.98
CA ASP A 214 0.42 0.03 10.14
C ASP A 214 1.76 -0.03 10.90
N ARG A 215 2.61 0.98 10.71
CA ARG A 215 3.87 1.11 11.46
C ARG A 215 3.63 1.23 12.97
N LEU A 216 2.62 1.97 13.40
CA LEU A 216 2.33 2.19 14.82
C LEU A 216 1.52 1.07 15.47
N SER A 217 0.64 0.41 14.70
CA SER A 217 -0.14 -0.74 15.21
C SER A 217 0.74 -1.96 15.49
N ARG A 218 2.00 -1.96 15.03
CA ARG A 218 2.96 -3.07 15.20
C ARG A 218 4.23 -2.62 15.91
N PRO A 219 4.18 -2.35 17.23
CA PRO A 219 5.36 -1.93 17.98
C PRO A 219 6.46 -2.99 17.93
N CYS A 220 7.64 -2.60 17.46
CA CYS A 220 8.80 -3.46 17.30
C CYS A 220 9.89 -3.04 18.29
N PRO A 221 10.37 -3.95 19.15
CA PRO A 221 11.42 -3.64 20.12
C PRO A 221 12.72 -3.08 19.53
N TYR A 222 13.02 -3.30 18.24
CA TYR A 222 14.25 -2.78 17.58
C TYR A 222 14.24 -1.28 17.32
N TYR A 223 13.06 -0.68 17.34
CA TYR A 223 12.89 0.73 17.08
C TYR A 223 12.38 1.45 18.31
N LYS A 224 12.62 0.85 19.49
CA LYS A 224 12.35 1.44 20.80
C LYS A 224 13.10 2.78 20.87
N GLY A 225 12.35 3.88 20.87
CA GLY A 225 12.87 5.26 20.80
C GLY A 225 12.34 6.09 19.62
N HIS A 226 11.88 5.45 18.55
CA HIS A 226 11.31 6.15 17.38
C HIS A 226 9.80 6.35 17.44
N ALA A 227 9.12 5.83 18.47
CA ALA A 227 7.66 5.87 18.58
C ALA A 227 7.08 7.30 18.51
N ARG A 228 7.78 8.27 19.10
CA ARG A 228 7.39 9.69 19.02
C ARG A 228 7.49 10.22 17.59
N GLU A 229 8.65 10.03 16.94
CA GLU A 229 8.87 10.45 15.55
C GLU A 229 7.84 9.83 14.60
N TRP A 230 7.42 8.59 14.85
CA TRP A 230 6.42 7.90 14.04
C TRP A 230 5.00 8.35 14.32
N THR A 231 4.72 8.74 15.56
CA THR A 231 3.44 9.37 15.92
C THR A 231 3.31 10.71 15.22
N ASP A 232 4.38 11.50 15.21
CA ASP A 232 4.46 12.77 14.49
C ASP A 232 4.31 12.52 12.97
N ASP A 233 5.04 11.55 12.40
CA ASP A 233 4.96 11.17 10.97
C ASP A 233 3.53 10.70 10.60
N ARG A 234 2.89 9.84 11.40
CA ARG A 234 1.47 9.46 11.20
C ARG A 234 0.57 10.68 11.20
N GLY A 235 0.74 11.59 12.16
CA GLY A 235 -0.03 12.83 12.23
C GLY A 235 0.10 13.66 10.95
N ASP A 236 1.33 13.83 10.47
CA ASP A 236 1.63 14.55 9.23
C ASP A 236 1.02 13.86 8.00
N LYS A 237 1.11 12.52 7.90
CA LYS A 237 0.52 11.75 6.79
C LYS A 237 -1.00 11.81 6.78
N MET A 238 -1.64 11.69 7.95
CA MET A 238 -3.09 11.78 8.08
C MET A 238 -3.61 13.19 7.76
N ALA A 239 -2.90 14.23 8.22
CA ALA A 239 -3.22 15.61 7.88
C ALA A 239 -3.07 15.86 6.37
N ALA A 240 -2.00 15.35 5.75
CA ALA A 240 -1.79 15.44 4.31
C ALA A 240 -2.88 14.68 3.53
N LEU A 241 -3.28 13.50 3.99
CA LEU A 241 -4.38 12.73 3.41
C LEU A 241 -5.67 13.54 3.44
N ARG A 242 -6.06 14.07 4.60
CA ARG A 242 -7.25 14.89 4.77
C ARG A 242 -7.30 16.07 3.81
N VAL A 243 -6.19 16.82 3.68
CA VAL A 243 -6.10 17.96 2.76
C VAL A 243 -6.25 17.52 1.31
N ARG A 244 -5.61 16.42 0.91
CA ARG A 244 -5.66 15.97 -0.49
C ARG A 244 -7.00 15.36 -0.87
N VAL A 245 -7.61 14.57 0.01
CA VAL A 245 -8.96 14.03 -0.18
C VAL A 245 -9.96 15.17 -0.25
N GLY A 246 -9.91 16.12 0.70
CA GLY A 246 -10.80 17.30 0.67
C GLY A 246 -10.71 18.07 -0.64
N ARG A 247 -9.49 18.41 -1.10
CA ARG A 247 -9.31 19.08 -2.41
C ARG A 247 -9.82 18.27 -3.59
N PHE A 248 -9.69 16.95 -3.55
CA PHE A 248 -10.20 16.10 -4.61
C PHE A 248 -11.73 16.04 -4.60
N LEU A 249 -12.33 15.85 -3.42
CA LEU A 249 -13.77 15.87 -3.20
C LEU A 249 -14.39 17.20 -3.66
N ASP A 250 -13.78 18.33 -3.29
CA ASP A 250 -14.22 19.67 -3.73
C ASP A 250 -14.18 19.79 -5.26
N SER A 251 -13.14 19.22 -5.90
CA SER A 251 -12.96 19.34 -7.35
C SER A 251 -14.01 18.62 -8.18
N VAL A 252 -14.69 17.62 -7.61
CA VAL A 252 -15.75 16.84 -8.26
C VAL A 252 -17.15 17.23 -7.74
N GLY A 253 -17.23 18.25 -6.88
CA GLY A 253 -18.49 18.62 -6.21
C GLY A 253 -19.56 19.18 -7.15
N ASP A 254 -19.15 19.70 -8.31
CA ASP A 254 -20.00 20.22 -9.38
C ASP A 254 -20.39 19.17 -10.43
N LEU A 255 -19.73 18.01 -10.44
CA LEU A 255 -20.10 16.90 -11.32
C LEU A 255 -21.42 16.28 -10.88
N ASP A 256 -22.14 15.71 -11.85
CA ASP A 256 -23.32 14.95 -11.52
C ASP A 256 -22.92 13.74 -10.69
N ARG A 257 -23.55 13.66 -9.51
CA ARG A 257 -23.37 12.52 -8.62
C ARG A 257 -24.03 11.32 -9.26
N PRO A 258 -23.46 10.11 -9.09
CA PRO A 258 -24.14 8.88 -9.46
C PRO A 258 -25.58 8.80 -8.89
N SER A 259 -25.83 9.39 -7.72
CA SER A 259 -27.16 9.48 -7.10
C SER A 259 -28.23 10.25 -7.90
N ARG A 260 -27.86 11.05 -8.92
CA ARG A 260 -28.83 11.66 -9.87
C ARG A 260 -29.18 10.76 -11.05
N LEU A 261 -28.42 9.68 -11.24
CA LEU A 261 -28.72 8.60 -12.18
C LEU A 261 -29.53 7.46 -11.50
N MET A 262 -29.71 7.52 -10.18
CA MET A 262 -30.46 6.53 -9.39
C MET A 262 -31.96 6.60 -9.60
N GLY A 263 -32.58 5.43 -9.68
CA GLY A 263 -34.03 5.30 -9.65
C GLY A 263 -34.60 5.64 -8.26
N GLU A 264 -35.89 5.98 -8.20
CA GLU A 264 -36.58 6.30 -6.93
C GLU A 264 -36.47 5.18 -5.87
N ALA A 265 -36.30 3.93 -6.30
CA ALA A 265 -36.17 2.76 -5.42
C ALA A 265 -34.84 2.77 -4.62
N GLU A 266 -33.73 3.18 -5.22
CA GLU A 266 -32.42 3.24 -4.56
C GLU A 266 -32.32 4.44 -3.61
N ILE A 267 -32.91 5.57 -3.98
CA ILE A 267 -33.04 6.74 -3.11
C ILE A 267 -33.83 6.38 -1.85
N LYS A 268 -34.85 5.52 -2.00
CA LYS A 268 -35.65 5.04 -0.88
C LYS A 268 -34.86 4.09 0.03
N PHE A 269 -34.13 3.13 -0.53
CA PHE A 269 -33.27 2.22 0.22
C PHE A 269 -32.22 2.97 1.06
N LEU A 270 -31.57 3.98 0.48
CA LEU A 270 -30.59 4.81 1.21
C LEU A 270 -31.19 5.62 2.34
N LYS A 271 -32.39 6.17 2.13
CA LYS A 271 -33.11 6.91 3.18
C LYS A 271 -33.51 5.99 4.32
N GLU A 272 -33.88 4.75 4.02
CA GLU A 272 -34.18 3.73 5.01
C GLU A 272 -32.90 3.31 5.76
N ALA A 273 -31.80 3.01 5.05
CA ALA A 273 -30.52 2.65 5.63
C ALA A 273 -29.87 3.77 6.49
N ALA A 274 -30.01 5.04 6.08
CA ALA A 274 -29.53 6.20 6.83
C ALA A 274 -30.44 6.59 8.01
N SER A 275 -31.68 6.09 8.04
CA SER A 275 -32.60 6.30 9.16
C SER A 275 -32.43 5.29 10.29
N ASP A 276 -31.87 4.11 9.99
CA ASP A 276 -31.67 3.01 10.94
C ASP A 276 -30.28 2.99 11.60
N ASP A 277 -29.26 3.63 11.01
CA ASP A 277 -27.91 3.70 11.57
C ASP A 277 -27.58 5.11 12.08
N ASP A 278 -27.05 5.17 13.30
CA ASP A 278 -26.40 6.33 13.91
C ASP A 278 -25.40 6.95 12.92
N LEU A 279 -25.68 8.15 12.37
CA LEU A 279 -24.87 8.85 11.36
C LEU A 279 -23.43 9.16 11.79
N THR A 280 -23.06 8.78 13.01
CA THR A 280 -21.69 8.83 13.54
C THR A 280 -20.90 7.55 13.30
N LYS A 281 -21.54 6.47 12.83
CA LYS A 281 -20.89 5.20 12.50
C LYS A 281 -20.58 5.13 11.01
N PRO A 282 -19.35 4.74 10.62
CA PRO A 282 -19.01 4.55 9.22
C PRO A 282 -19.92 3.48 8.59
N VAL A 283 -20.41 3.77 7.37
CA VAL A 283 -21.10 2.78 6.55
C VAL A 283 -20.07 1.71 6.17
N SER A 284 -20.41 0.42 6.36
CA SER A 284 -19.47 -0.65 6.03
C SER A 284 -19.13 -0.63 4.54
N ALA A 285 -17.89 -0.99 4.20
CA ALA A 285 -17.45 -1.09 2.79
C ALA A 285 -18.38 -1.98 1.95
N GLU A 286 -18.97 -3.01 2.54
CA GLU A 286 -19.96 -3.89 1.91
C GLU A 286 -21.27 -3.16 1.55
N LYS A 287 -21.79 -2.30 2.43
CA LYS A 287 -22.96 -1.47 2.16
C LYS A 287 -22.64 -0.38 1.14
N GLU A 288 -21.43 0.20 1.16
CA GLU A 288 -20.97 1.13 0.13
C GLU A 288 -20.86 0.47 -1.24
N LEU A 289 -20.42 -0.79 -1.31
CA LEU A 289 -20.38 -1.57 -2.54
C LEU A 289 -21.76 -1.94 -3.06
N GLU A 290 -22.68 -2.34 -2.18
CA GLU A 290 -24.07 -2.59 -2.57
C GLU A 290 -24.69 -1.33 -3.19
N PHE A 291 -24.35 -0.16 -2.64
CA PHE A 291 -24.69 1.13 -3.19
C PHE A 291 -23.93 1.46 -4.49
N ALA A 292 -22.63 1.23 -4.58
CA ALA A 292 -21.84 1.50 -5.78
C ALA A 292 -22.29 0.64 -6.97
N ARG A 293 -22.69 -0.61 -6.70
CA ARG A 293 -23.22 -1.54 -7.71
C ARG A 293 -24.63 -1.21 -8.16
N SER A 294 -25.42 -0.54 -7.33
CA SER A 294 -26.75 -0.06 -7.75
C SER A 294 -26.66 1.23 -8.59
N LEU A 295 -25.46 1.75 -8.84
CA LEU A 295 -25.21 2.92 -9.67
C LEU A 295 -24.79 2.61 -11.12
N LEU A 296 -24.63 1.33 -11.47
CA LEU A 296 -24.21 0.81 -12.79
C LEU A 296 -25.35 0.06 -13.47
#